data_AF-A0ABD5TCN2-F1
#
_entry.id   AF-A0ABD5TCN2-F1
#
_cell.length_a   1.000
_cell.length_b   1.000
_cell.length_c   1.000
_cell.angle_alpha   90.00
_cell.angle_beta   90.00
_cell.angle_gamma   90.00
#
_symmetry.space_group_name_H-M   'P 1'
#
loop_
_entity.id
_entity.type
_entity.pdbx_description
1 polymer ?
#
loop_
_entity_poly.entity_id
_entity_poly.type
_entity_poly.pdbx_seq_one_letter_code
_entity_poly.pdbx_strand_id
1 'polypeptide(L)' 'MPGLFDTAWLAAEYLFVTLASVVLTGIGVHFERAAAATMTTAPEVAAVDAVIGALALFWGVYLVGYKQALPRMQRVFASR' A
#
# COMPACT_ATOMS: atom_id res chain seq x y z
N MET A 1 -24.16 -13.66 -17.60
CA MET A 1 -23.80 -12.25 -17.35
C MET A 1 -23.58 -12.11 -15.85
N PRO A 2 -22.45 -11.53 -15.38
CA PRO A 2 -22.29 -11.23 -13.96
C PRO A 2 -23.45 -10.35 -13.47
N GLY A 3 -23.97 -10.62 -12.28
CA GLY A 3 -25.02 -9.80 -11.70
C GLY A 3 -24.51 -8.41 -11.32
N LEU A 4 -25.43 -7.46 -11.09
CA LEU A 4 -25.10 -6.13 -10.55
C LEU A 4 -24.32 -6.24 -9.22
N PHE A 5 -24.70 -7.19 -8.38
CA PHE A 5 -24.03 -7.47 -7.11
C PHE A 5 -22.57 -7.93 -7.30
N ASP A 6 -22.32 -8.87 -8.23
CA ASP A 6 -20.96 -9.36 -8.50
C ASP A 6 -20.04 -8.23 -8.99
N THR A 7 -20.59 -7.32 -9.80
CA THR A 7 -19.86 -6.18 -10.34
C THR A 7 -19.54 -5.16 -9.24
N ALA A 8 -20.50 -4.87 -8.36
CA ALA A 8 -20.31 -3.98 -7.22
C ALA A 8 -19.30 -4.56 -6.22
N TRP A 9 -19.37 -5.87 -5.97
CA TRP A 9 -18.43 -6.57 -5.10
C TRP A 9 -17.00 -6.50 -5.64
N LEU A 10 -16.80 -6.79 -6.92
CA LEU A 10 -15.50 -6.64 -7.58
C LEU A 10 -14.97 -5.21 -7.43
N ALA A 11 -15.79 -4.20 -7.71
CA ALA A 11 -15.38 -2.80 -7.57
C ALA A 11 -14.97 -2.44 -6.14
N ALA A 12 -15.67 -2.96 -5.13
CA ALA A 12 -15.32 -2.78 -3.73
C ALA A 12 -13.97 -3.43 -3.37
N GLU A 13 -13.69 -4.64 -3.88
CA GLU A 13 -12.39 -5.30 -3.69
C GLU A 13 -11.24 -4.49 -4.31
N TYR A 14 -11.42 -3.98 -5.53
CA TYR A 14 -10.44 -3.10 -6.19
C TYR A 14 -10.15 -1.86 -5.37
N LEU A 15 -11.20 -1.20 -4.90
CA LEU A 15 -11.10 0.01 -4.10
C LEU A 15 -10.37 -0.29 -2.79
N PHE A 16 -10.73 -1.37 -2.10
CA PHE A 16 -10.10 -1.78 -0.86
C PHE A 16 -8.60 -2.05 -1.02
N VAL A 17 -8.21 -2.84 -2.02
CA VAL A 17 -6.80 -3.17 -2.28
C VAL A 17 -6.02 -1.90 -2.63
N THR A 18 -6.59 -1.02 -3.46
CA THR A 18 -5.92 0.23 -3.85
C THR A 18 -5.76 1.17 -2.65
N LEU A 19 -6.81 1.34 -1.85
CA LEU A 19 -6.76 2.16 -0.63
C LEU A 19 -5.77 1.59 0.39
N ALA A 20 -5.76 0.27 0.60
CA ALA A 20 -4.80 -0.37 1.49
C ALA A 20 -3.35 -0.11 1.04
N SER A 21 -3.08 -0.20 -0.27
CA SER A 21 -1.77 0.15 -0.84
C SER A 21 -1.37 1.60 -0.55
N VAL A 22 -2.29 2.55 -0.80
CA VAL A 22 -2.06 3.98 -0.56
C VAL A 22 -1.83 4.28 0.93
N VAL A 23 -2.68 3.75 1.81
CA VAL A 23 -2.59 3.97 3.26
C VAL A 23 -1.27 3.42 3.82
N LEU A 24 -0.90 2.18 3.48
CA LEU A 24 0.35 1.57 3.92
C LEU A 24 1.57 2.32 3.39
N THR A 25 1.51 2.79 2.14
CA THR A 25 2.58 3.63 1.57
C THR A 25 2.70 4.95 2.31
N GLY A 26 1.57 5.60 2.64
CA GLY A 26 1.55 6.84 3.41
C GLY A 26 2.11 6.67 4.83
N ILE A 27 1.76 5.58 5.50
CA ILE A 27 2.34 5.20 6.80
C ILE A 27 3.86 5.03 6.65
N GLY A 28 4.32 4.33 5.63
CA GLY A 28 5.73 4.13 5.34
C GLY A 28 6.51 5.44 5.22
N VAL A 29 6.02 6.37 4.40
CA VAL A 29 6.62 7.70 4.22
C VAL A 29 6.60 8.53 5.51
N HIS A 30 5.54 8.40 6.32
CA HIS A 30 5.46 9.10 7.61
C HIS A 30 6.58 8.64 8.56
N PHE A 31 6.77 7.32 8.69
CA PHE A 31 7.82 6.76 9.53
C PHE A 31 9.23 7.04 9.01
N GLU A 32 9.44 7.07 7.69
CA GLU A 32 10.72 7.49 7.10
C GLU A 32 11.07 8.94 7.50
N ARG A 33 10.09 9.84 7.47
CA ARG A 33 10.28 11.24 7.91
C ARG A 33 10.53 11.34 9.41
N ALA A 34 9.83 10.53 10.22
CA ALA A 34 10.03 10.49 11.66
C ALA A 34 11.45 10.00 12.00
N ALA A 35 11.90 8.92 11.36
CA ALA A 35 13.26 8.38 11.52
C ALA A 35 14.33 9.42 11.14
N ALA A 36 14.15 10.12 10.02
CA ALA A 36 15.08 11.17 9.61
C ALA A 36 15.15 12.32 10.62
N ALA A 37 14.02 12.69 11.24
CA ALA A 37 13.96 13.76 12.23
C ALA A 37 14.61 13.39 13.57
N THR A 38 14.62 12.11 13.95
CA THR A 38 15.14 11.62 15.24
C THR A 38 16.55 11.02 15.14
N MET A 39 17.12 10.92 13.93
CA MET A 39 18.40 10.25 13.68
C MET A 39 19.58 10.80 14.50
N THR A 40 19.58 12.08 14.84
CA THR A 40 20.67 12.72 15.60
C THR A 40 20.40 12.82 17.10
N THR A 41 19.16 12.66 17.54
CA THR A 41 18.73 12.86 18.93
C THR A 41 18.37 11.56 19.65
N ALA A 42 17.87 10.56 18.92
CA ALA A 42 17.48 9.24 19.44
C ALA A 42 17.66 8.17 18.33
N PRO A 43 18.90 7.74 18.06
CA PRO A 43 19.22 6.87 16.92
C PRO A 43 18.56 5.49 17.01
N GLU A 44 18.35 4.97 18.22
CA GLU A 44 17.62 3.73 18.45
C GLU A 44 16.14 3.83 18.06
N VAL A 45 15.50 4.98 18.33
CA VAL A 45 14.10 5.23 17.92
C VAL A 45 14.04 5.40 16.41
N ALA A 46 14.98 6.15 15.82
CA ALA A 46 15.08 6.34 14.38
C ALA A 46 15.25 5.00 13.63
N ALA A 47 16.04 4.07 14.16
CA ALA A 47 16.21 2.74 13.57
C ALA A 47 14.91 1.93 13.57
N VAL A 48 14.15 1.98 14.67
CA VAL A 48 12.84 1.30 14.75
C VAL A 48 11.85 1.91 13.76
N ASP A 49 11.76 3.24 13.72
CA ASP A 49 10.88 3.97 12.80
C ASP A 49 11.24 3.65 11.33
N ALA A 50 12.54 3.61 11.00
CA ALA A 50 13.00 3.26 9.66
C ALA A 50 12.59 1.83 9.26
N VAL A 51 12.70 0.86 10.17
CA VAL A 51 12.29 -0.53 9.92
C VAL A 51 10.78 -0.63 9.72
N ILE A 52 9.98 0.02 10.57
CA ILE A 52 8.52 0.05 10.45
C ILE A 52 8.12 0.71 9.13
N GLY A 53 8.74 1.84 8.79
CA GLY A 53 8.54 2.55 7.53
C GLY A 53 8.83 1.67 6.32
N ALA A 54 9.99 1.00 6.31
CA ALA A 54 10.39 0.10 5.24
C ALA A 54 9.43 -1.09 5.07
N LEU A 55 8.98 -1.69 6.17
CA LEU A 55 7.99 -2.78 6.14
C LEU A 55 6.64 -2.31 5.58
N ALA A 56 6.17 -1.13 6.00
CA ALA A 56 4.92 -0.54 5.52
C ALA A 56 5.00 -0.21 4.02
N LEU A 57 6.13 0.34 3.54
CA LEU A 57 6.39 0.57 2.12
C LEU A 57 6.43 -0.73 1.32
N PHE A 58 7.13 -1.75 1.83
CA PHE A 58 7.19 -3.06 1.18
C PHE A 58 5.79 -3.68 1.03
N TRP A 59 4.99 -3.63 2.09
CA TRP A 59 3.62 -4.14 2.03
C TRP A 59 2.73 -3.31 1.10
N GLY A 60 2.73 -1.97 1.25
CA GLY A 60 1.87 -1.08 0.48
C GLY A 60 2.21 -1.06 -1.01
N VAL A 61 3.48 -0.81 -1.35
CA VAL A 61 3.92 -0.65 -2.74
C VAL A 61 4.08 -2.00 -3.44
N TYR A 62 4.80 -2.93 -2.83
CA TYR A 62 5.17 -4.17 -3.52
C TYR A 62 4.07 -5.24 -3.42
N LEU A 63 3.64 -5.61 -2.21
CA LEU A 63 2.67 -6.70 -2.04
C LEU A 63 1.26 -6.31 -2.47
N VAL A 64 0.79 -5.13 -2.06
CA VAL A 64 -0.58 -4.70 -2.34
C VAL A 64 -0.66 -3.94 -3.67
N GLY A 65 0.28 -3.04 -3.96
CA GLY A 65 0.33 -2.32 -5.24
C GLY A 65 0.72 -3.22 -6.41
N TYR A 66 1.97 -3.68 -6.42
CA TYR A 66 2.55 -4.37 -7.58
C TYR A 66 2.04 -5.81 -7.77
N LYS A 67 1.92 -6.61 -6.71
CA LYS A 67 1.48 -8.01 -6.82
C LYS A 67 -0.03 -8.19 -6.92
N GLN A 68 -0.80 -7.17 -6.52
CA GLN A 68 -2.24 -7.30 -6.33
C GLN A 68 -3.04 -6.26 -7.12
N ALA A 69 -2.83 -4.97 -6.93
CA ALA A 69 -3.60 -3.93 -7.61
C ALA A 69 -3.29 -3.91 -9.11
N LEU A 70 -2.00 -3.90 -9.49
CA LEU A 70 -1.57 -3.78 -10.89
C LEU A 70 -2.08 -4.94 -11.78
N PRO A 71 -1.92 -6.24 -11.42
CA PRO A 71 -2.37 -7.35 -12.26
C PRO A 71 -3.90 -7.44 -12.34
N ARG A 72 -4.59 -6.97 -11.31
CA ARG A 72 -6.05 -6.88 -11.31
C ARG A 72 -6.49 -5.75 -12.27
N MET A 73 -5.89 -4.57 -12.19
CA MET A 73 -6.19 -3.45 -13.10
C MET A 73 -5.90 -3.82 -14.56
N GLN A 74 -4.77 -4.46 -14.85
CA GLN A 74 -4.40 -4.91 -16.19
C GLN A 74 -5.46 -5.85 -16.79
N ARG A 75 -6.02 -6.78 -16.00
CA ARG A 75 -7.10 -7.66 -16.47
C ARG A 75 -8.35 -6.88 -16.87
N VAL A 76 -8.71 -5.84 -16.12
CA VAL A 76 -9.85 -4.97 -16.46
C VAL A 76 -9.58 -4.19 -17.75
N PHE A 77 -8.39 -3.59 -17.89
CA PHE A 77 -8.04 -2.84 -19.10
C PHE A 77 -7.90 -3.72 -20.34
N ALA A 78 -7.38 -4.95 -20.22
CA ALA A 78 -7.26 -5.89 -21.34
C ALA A 78 -8.61 -6.50 -21.76
N SER A 79 -9.64 -6.41 -20.92
CA SER A 79 -10.99 -6.89 -21.21
C SER A 79 -11.91 -5.84 -21.88
N ARG A 80 -11.39 -4.64 -22.12
CA ARG A 80 -12.05 -3.55 -22.84
C ARG A 80 -11.45 -3.40 -24.23
#